data_AF-A0A1B0ATM3-F1
#
_entry.id   AF-A0A1B0ATM3-F1
#
_cell.length_a   1.000
_cell.length_b   1.000
_cell.length_c   1.000
_cell.angle_alpha   90.00
_cell.angle_beta   90.00
_cell.angle_gamma   90.00
#
_symmetry.space_group_name_H-M   'P 1'
#
loop_
_entity.id
_entity.type
_entity.pdbx_description
1 polymer ?
#
loop_
_entity_poly.entity_id
_entity_poly.type
_entity_poly.pdbx_seq_one_letter_code
_entity_poly.pdbx_strand_id
1 'polypeptide(L)'
;MSLNDEDWQANHFGQTFQSPVRTNAAEKRDINLKAVEDMVTFAKFANIESSKWCVLICALFILSVVSGLSYYLYKYFDGKNYYHGDPVDIKSKSYFIDTPGCRLMALNVMNDQLRKYMKNLEKPYCGTPLLRISKNGSQLWINVDEKGLLKMYNVTKLEDILCIYSIFERRKDFQNIIRDTMAFKLSYREPVNLKKDVDFLRVECWRENVLIYQDCFYVLNGTKLNDSTEGEDDKTNRLSVMILVMDALSHMNFLRQMPETAQFIKQNLSHVEFFGYNKVDVNTFPNLIQLLTGLKTKQLSEFCNISSEMDDCPIIWKQFKEAGYKTAYGEDVQYLTLFQYALDGFKKQPTDFYFRTYALKMAKFKWWRDKNTYASYGKHPPLELLLDYIRNLVPFMQYNDFFSLFWTISHSHDDLNSPQFLDKPILNLLKLFDRTNILNTTVISLMSDHGFRMGDYRLTHQGELEDMEPPVNNSFTEMF
;
A
#
# COMPACT_ATOMS: atom_id res chain seq x y z
N MET A 1 -30.08 -11.67 46.71
CA MET A 1 -31.10 -11.12 45.80
C MET A 1 -30.86 -11.76 44.45
N SER A 2 -31.28 -12.99 44.13
CA SER A 2 -32.56 -13.70 44.32
C SER A 2 -33.77 -12.94 43.76
N LEU A 3 -34.33 -13.48 42.68
CA LEU A 3 -35.73 -13.89 42.43
C LEU A 3 -35.96 -13.86 40.89
N ASN A 4 -36.20 -14.97 40.16
CA ASN A 4 -37.37 -15.87 40.11
C ASN A 4 -38.66 -15.13 39.69
N ASP A 5 -39.60 -15.60 38.86
CA ASP A 5 -40.07 -16.93 38.43
C ASP A 5 -40.87 -16.79 37.11
N GLU A 6 -40.82 -17.78 36.21
CA GLU A 6 -41.88 -18.74 35.82
C GLU A 6 -43.12 -18.20 35.09
N ASP A 7 -43.50 -18.88 34.00
CA ASP A 7 -44.90 -19.25 33.82
C ASP A 7 -45.05 -20.61 33.10
N TRP A 8 -46.12 -21.28 33.48
CA TRP A 8 -46.35 -22.73 33.47
C TRP A 8 -47.52 -23.08 32.51
N GLN A 9 -47.56 -24.32 31.99
CA GLN A 9 -48.74 -25.23 31.93
C GLN A 9 -48.78 -26.14 30.69
N ALA A 10 -48.97 -27.43 31.01
CA ALA A 10 -49.09 -28.61 30.16
C ALA A 10 -50.57 -29.05 29.99
N ASN A 11 -50.80 -30.08 29.16
CA ASN A 11 -51.79 -31.18 29.30
C ASN A 11 -51.86 -31.99 27.96
N HIS A 12 -52.04 -33.31 27.85
CA HIS A 12 -52.13 -34.47 28.75
C HIS A 12 -52.30 -35.78 27.92
N PHE A 13 -51.80 -36.92 28.45
CA PHE A 13 -52.15 -38.38 28.28
C PHE A 13 -52.41 -39.02 26.89
N GLY A 14 -52.06 -40.28 26.56
CA GLY A 14 -51.45 -41.43 27.24
C GLY A 14 -51.90 -42.79 26.63
N GLN A 15 -50.94 -43.71 26.37
CA GLN A 15 -50.98 -45.21 26.42
C GLN A 15 -51.93 -46.03 25.48
N THR A 16 -51.71 -47.28 24.99
CA THR A 16 -50.73 -48.39 25.18
C THR A 16 -50.94 -49.52 24.12
N PHE A 17 -49.84 -50.21 23.73
CA PHE A 17 -49.59 -51.66 23.46
C PHE A 17 -50.61 -52.65 22.81
N GLN A 18 -50.19 -53.37 21.74
CA GLN A 18 -49.76 -54.81 21.66
C GLN A 18 -49.86 -55.42 20.22
N SER A 19 -49.00 -56.41 19.94
CA SER A 19 -48.86 -57.28 18.73
C SER A 19 -49.40 -58.71 19.06
N PRO A 20 -49.49 -59.79 18.21
CA PRO A 20 -48.88 -60.05 16.87
C PRO A 20 -49.61 -61.03 15.86
N VAL A 21 -48.95 -61.28 14.70
CA VAL A 21 -48.81 -62.54 13.87
C VAL A 21 -49.84 -63.00 12.78
N ARG A 22 -49.27 -63.17 11.55
CA ARG A 22 -49.38 -64.10 10.37
C ARG A 22 -50.70 -64.81 9.94
N THR A 23 -50.95 -64.91 8.60
CA THR A 23 -50.70 -66.09 7.72
C THR A 23 -51.05 -65.88 6.22
N ASN A 24 -50.37 -66.65 5.35
CA ASN A 24 -50.43 -66.93 3.89
C ASN A 24 -51.78 -67.54 3.39
N ALA A 25 -52.15 -67.83 2.12
CA ALA A 25 -51.70 -67.62 0.72
C ALA A 25 -52.79 -68.15 -0.28
N ALA A 26 -52.77 -67.67 -1.53
CA ALA A 26 -53.16 -68.32 -2.82
C ALA A 26 -54.64 -68.75 -3.02
N GLU A 27 -55.28 -68.89 -4.20
CA GLU A 27 -54.93 -69.26 -5.59
C GLU A 27 -56.04 -68.76 -6.56
N LYS A 28 -55.71 -68.09 -7.67
CA LYS A 28 -55.49 -68.64 -9.04
C LYS A 28 -56.72 -69.26 -9.73
N ARG A 29 -57.38 -68.50 -10.64
CA ARG A 29 -57.95 -69.02 -11.91
C ARG A 29 -58.36 -67.95 -12.95
N ASP A 30 -57.64 -66.84 -13.05
CA ASP A 30 -57.79 -65.82 -14.15
C ASP A 30 -56.56 -65.76 -15.07
N ILE A 31 -55.86 -66.89 -15.19
CA ILE A 31 -54.45 -66.94 -15.64
C ILE A 31 -54.24 -66.80 -17.15
N ASN A 32 -55.29 -66.87 -18.00
CA ASN A 32 -55.09 -66.89 -19.46
C ASN A 32 -55.48 -65.62 -20.24
N LEU A 33 -56.00 -64.57 -19.58
CA LEU A 33 -56.21 -63.27 -20.22
C LEU A 33 -55.23 -62.19 -19.73
N LYS A 34 -54.69 -62.34 -18.51
CA LYS A 34 -53.75 -61.37 -17.91
C LYS A 34 -52.33 -61.42 -18.50
N ALA A 35 -51.90 -62.58 -18.97
CA ALA A 35 -50.54 -62.76 -19.51
C ALA A 35 -50.29 -62.01 -20.84
N VAL A 36 -51.34 -61.71 -21.62
CA VAL A 36 -51.21 -60.97 -22.89
C VAL A 36 -51.23 -59.46 -22.67
N GLU A 37 -52.02 -58.96 -21.71
CA GLU A 37 -52.00 -57.55 -21.31
C GLU A 37 -50.70 -57.17 -20.58
N ASP A 38 -50.13 -58.06 -19.78
CA ASP A 38 -48.87 -57.82 -19.08
C ASP A 38 -47.67 -57.71 -20.04
N MET A 39 -47.62 -58.48 -21.14
CA MET A 39 -46.55 -58.36 -22.14
C MET A 39 -46.59 -57.03 -22.92
N VAL A 40 -47.77 -56.52 -23.26
CA VAL A 40 -47.92 -55.23 -23.96
C VAL A 40 -47.60 -54.07 -23.02
N THR A 41 -47.93 -54.21 -21.73
CA THR A 41 -47.63 -53.19 -20.70
C THR A 41 -46.14 -53.17 -20.35
N PHE A 42 -45.48 -54.33 -20.29
CA PHE A 42 -44.04 -54.43 -20.07
C PHE A 42 -43.22 -53.88 -21.25
N ALA A 43 -43.64 -54.13 -22.49
CA ALA A 43 -43.01 -53.56 -23.68
C ALA A 43 -43.16 -52.03 -23.74
N LYS A 44 -44.29 -51.46 -23.30
CA LYS A 44 -44.48 -50.00 -23.18
C LYS A 44 -43.68 -49.41 -22.03
N PHE A 45 -43.60 -50.07 -20.87
CA PHE A 45 -42.79 -49.61 -19.74
C PHE A 45 -41.28 -49.65 -20.04
N ALA A 46 -40.79 -50.72 -20.66
CA ALA A 46 -39.38 -50.85 -21.05
C ALA A 46 -38.95 -49.78 -22.08
N ASN A 47 -39.84 -49.40 -23.01
CA ASN A 47 -39.56 -48.35 -23.99
C ASN A 47 -39.64 -46.93 -23.38
N ILE A 48 -40.46 -46.73 -22.34
CA ILE A 48 -40.53 -45.46 -21.61
C ILE A 48 -39.33 -45.30 -20.67
N GLU A 49 -38.92 -46.35 -19.95
CA GLU A 49 -37.71 -46.30 -19.11
C GLU A 49 -36.44 -46.14 -19.96
N SER A 50 -36.30 -46.83 -21.09
CA SER A 50 -35.14 -46.66 -21.97
C SER A 50 -35.02 -45.22 -22.51
N SER A 51 -36.14 -44.58 -22.86
CA SER A 51 -36.15 -43.18 -23.29
C SER A 51 -35.77 -42.20 -22.17
N LYS A 52 -36.21 -42.45 -20.93
CA LYS A 52 -35.85 -41.62 -19.76
C LYS A 52 -34.37 -41.75 -19.42
N TRP A 53 -33.80 -42.95 -19.50
CA TRP A 53 -32.37 -43.17 -19.30
C TRP A 53 -31.55 -42.53 -20.42
N CYS A 54 -31.98 -42.60 -21.69
CA CYS A 54 -31.34 -41.88 -22.79
C CYS A 54 -31.34 -40.35 -22.57
N VAL A 55 -32.47 -39.77 -22.13
CA VAL A 55 -32.55 -38.34 -21.83
C VAL A 55 -31.63 -37.96 -20.66
N LEU A 56 -31.57 -38.78 -19.61
CA LEU A 56 -30.70 -38.55 -18.46
C LEU A 56 -29.21 -38.64 -18.84
N ILE A 57 -28.83 -39.63 -19.65
CA ILE A 57 -27.45 -39.80 -20.13
C ILE A 57 -27.06 -38.65 -21.06
N CYS A 58 -27.95 -38.22 -21.96
CA CYS A 58 -27.73 -37.05 -22.81
C CYS A 58 -27.59 -35.77 -21.97
N ALA A 59 -28.40 -35.58 -20.93
CA ALA A 59 -28.30 -34.43 -20.04
C ALA A 59 -26.98 -34.42 -19.26
N LEU A 60 -26.55 -35.57 -18.73
CA LEU A 60 -25.26 -35.71 -18.04
C LEU A 60 -24.07 -35.49 -18.98
N PHE A 61 -24.17 -35.95 -20.23
CA PHE A 61 -23.14 -35.71 -21.25
C PHE A 61 -23.07 -34.23 -21.65
N ILE A 62 -24.21 -33.55 -21.81
CA ILE A 62 -24.24 -32.10 -22.07
C ILE A 62 -23.64 -31.34 -20.89
N LEU A 63 -23.97 -31.72 -19.64
CA LEU A 63 -23.37 -31.13 -18.43
C LEU A 63 -21.85 -31.33 -18.36
N SER A 64 -21.34 -32.51 -18.74
CA SER A 64 -19.88 -32.76 -18.75
C SER A 64 -19.18 -31.97 -19.85
N VAL A 65 -19.79 -31.84 -21.03
CA VAL A 65 -19.25 -31.03 -22.13
C VAL A 65 -19.27 -29.54 -21.77
N VAL A 66 -20.37 -29.03 -21.20
CA VAL A 66 -20.49 -27.62 -20.79
C VAL A 66 -19.51 -27.28 -19.65
N SER A 67 -19.34 -28.17 -18.67
CA SER A 67 -18.36 -27.97 -17.59
C SER A 67 -16.93 -28.05 -18.12
N GLY A 68 -16.63 -28.97 -19.05
CA GLY A 68 -15.35 -29.04 -19.74
C GLY A 68 -15.05 -27.79 -20.58
N LEU A 69 -16.03 -27.27 -21.31
CA LEU A 69 -15.90 -26.04 -22.09
C LEU A 69 -15.73 -24.82 -21.18
N SER A 70 -16.47 -24.77 -20.06
CA SER A 70 -16.35 -23.69 -19.06
C SER A 70 -14.99 -23.70 -18.39
N TYR A 71 -14.45 -24.88 -18.07
CA TYR A 71 -13.09 -25.04 -17.55
C TYR A 71 -12.01 -24.66 -18.58
N TYR A 72 -12.21 -25.07 -19.84
CA TYR A 72 -11.31 -24.71 -20.94
C TYR A 72 -11.31 -23.20 -21.20
N LEU A 73 -12.49 -22.58 -21.26
CA LEU A 73 -12.63 -21.12 -21.41
C LEU A 73 -12.06 -20.39 -20.20
N TYR A 74 -12.31 -20.87 -18.98
CA TYR A 74 -11.66 -20.35 -17.77
C TYR A 74 -10.14 -20.38 -17.90
N LYS A 75 -9.54 -21.52 -18.27
CA LYS A 75 -8.09 -21.61 -18.52
C LYS A 75 -7.60 -20.75 -19.68
N TYR A 76 -8.38 -20.63 -20.75
CA TYR A 76 -8.01 -19.86 -21.94
C TYR A 76 -8.05 -18.34 -21.68
N PHE A 77 -9.01 -17.87 -20.87
CA PHE A 77 -9.09 -16.47 -20.44
C PHE A 77 -8.17 -16.14 -19.26
N ASP A 78 -7.94 -17.08 -18.33
CA ASP A 78 -6.95 -16.95 -17.25
C ASP A 78 -5.51 -16.93 -17.82
N GLY A 79 -5.26 -17.71 -18.88
CA GLY A 79 -3.97 -17.77 -19.58
C GLY A 79 -3.56 -16.51 -20.37
N LYS A 80 -4.44 -15.51 -20.50
CA LYS A 80 -4.10 -14.23 -21.17
C LYS A 80 -3.75 -13.09 -20.22
N ASN A 81 -3.83 -13.28 -18.90
CA ASN A 81 -3.50 -12.25 -17.91
C ASN A 81 -2.32 -12.61 -16.98
N TYR A 82 -1.60 -13.70 -17.25
CA TYR A 82 -0.39 -14.01 -16.51
C TYR A 82 0.85 -13.54 -17.25
N TYR A 83 1.50 -12.54 -16.65
CA TYR A 83 2.91 -12.26 -16.81
C TYR A 83 3.70 -13.56 -16.70
N HIS A 84 4.28 -14.02 -17.81
CA HIS A 84 5.38 -14.96 -17.79
C HIS A 84 6.63 -14.21 -17.33
N GLY A 85 6.68 -13.86 -16.04
CA GLY A 85 7.95 -13.92 -15.33
C GLY A 85 8.21 -15.38 -15.08
N ASP A 86 9.30 -15.93 -15.63
CA ASP A 86 9.72 -17.28 -15.28
C ASP A 86 9.70 -17.40 -13.75
N PRO A 87 8.87 -18.29 -13.17
CA PRO A 87 9.04 -18.64 -11.79
C PRO A 87 10.46 -19.20 -11.73
N VAL A 88 11.33 -18.58 -10.94
CA VAL A 88 12.57 -19.24 -10.51
C VAL A 88 12.16 -20.67 -10.15
N ASP A 89 12.77 -21.66 -10.80
CA ASP A 89 12.41 -23.07 -10.68
C ASP A 89 12.72 -23.57 -9.25
N ILE A 90 11.84 -23.21 -8.31
CA ILE A 90 11.93 -23.53 -6.87
C ILE A 90 11.57 -25.01 -6.63
N LYS A 91 11.11 -25.76 -7.65
CA LYS A 91 10.85 -27.21 -7.47
C LYS A 91 12.12 -28.02 -7.18
N SER A 92 13.31 -27.45 -7.38
CA SER A 92 14.59 -28.14 -7.13
C SER A 92 15.26 -27.81 -5.78
N LYS A 93 14.81 -26.79 -5.03
CA LYS A 93 15.46 -26.40 -3.76
C LYS A 93 14.44 -26.23 -2.64
N SER A 94 14.50 -27.11 -1.64
CA SER A 94 13.70 -27.00 -0.39
C SER A 94 14.06 -25.76 0.43
N TYR A 95 15.28 -25.24 0.25
CA TYR A 95 15.81 -24.09 0.98
C TYR A 95 16.33 -23.05 0.00
N PHE A 96 15.98 -21.80 0.27
CA PHE A 96 16.45 -20.65 -0.47
C PHE A 96 17.80 -20.16 0.07
N ILE A 97 18.03 -20.29 1.37
CA ILE A 97 19.36 -20.24 1.99
C ILE A 97 19.64 -21.57 2.64
N ASP A 98 20.74 -22.22 2.26
CA ASP A 98 21.19 -23.48 2.83
C ASP A 98 22.67 -23.38 3.18
N THR A 99 22.93 -22.93 4.39
CA THR A 99 24.27 -22.88 4.98
C THR A 99 24.31 -23.73 6.26
N PRO A 100 25.48 -24.15 6.75
CA PRO A 100 25.56 -24.92 7.99
C PRO A 100 24.96 -24.21 9.22
N GLY A 101 24.97 -22.87 9.25
CA GLY A 101 24.46 -22.07 10.37
C GLY A 101 23.06 -21.49 10.17
N CYS A 102 22.51 -21.51 8.96
CA CYS A 102 21.22 -20.93 8.65
C CYS A 102 20.58 -21.67 7.47
N ARG A 103 19.32 -22.11 7.67
CA ARG A 103 18.48 -22.69 6.63
C ARG A 103 17.16 -21.94 6.58
N LEU A 104 16.86 -21.31 5.44
CA LEU A 104 15.58 -20.63 5.18
C LEU A 104 14.87 -21.33 4.04
N MET A 105 13.61 -21.69 4.25
CA MET A 105 12.82 -22.43 3.27
C MET A 105 12.52 -21.56 2.05
N ALA A 106 12.54 -22.17 0.86
CA ALA A 106 12.09 -21.46 -0.33
C ALA A 106 10.56 -21.37 -0.32
N LEU A 107 10.04 -20.14 -0.38
CA LEU A 107 8.60 -19.88 -0.42
C LEU A 107 8.13 -19.74 -1.87
N ASN A 108 6.95 -20.27 -2.15
CA ASN A 108 6.29 -20.01 -3.43
C ASN A 108 5.59 -18.64 -3.34
N VAL A 109 5.88 -17.76 -4.30
CA VAL A 109 5.25 -16.44 -4.42
C VAL A 109 3.72 -16.55 -4.33
N MET A 110 3.12 -17.54 -5.01
CA MET A 110 1.68 -17.82 -4.98
C MET A 110 1.39 -19.32 -4.95
N ASN A 111 0.56 -19.74 -4.00
CA ASN A 111 0.02 -21.09 -3.93
C ASN A 111 -1.51 -21.09 -3.78
N ASP A 112 -2.15 -22.23 -4.00
CA ASP A 112 -3.62 -22.34 -4.03
C ASP A 112 -4.28 -21.99 -2.70
N GLN A 113 -3.61 -22.22 -1.57
CA GLN A 113 -4.12 -21.85 -0.25
C GLN A 113 -4.12 -20.33 -0.02
N LEU A 114 -3.22 -19.61 -0.70
CA LEU A 114 -3.07 -18.16 -0.55
C LEU A 114 -3.99 -17.35 -1.47
N ARG A 115 -4.49 -17.93 -2.57
CA ARG A 115 -5.34 -17.22 -3.56
C ARG A 115 -6.53 -16.53 -2.92
N LYS A 116 -7.14 -17.12 -1.89
CA LYS A 116 -8.31 -16.55 -1.19
C LYS A 116 -8.01 -15.23 -0.46
N TYR A 117 -6.74 -14.93 -0.17
CA TYR A 117 -6.33 -13.68 0.47
C TYR A 117 -5.97 -12.58 -0.54
N MET A 118 -5.70 -12.95 -1.80
CA MET A 118 -5.33 -12.00 -2.85
C MET A 118 -6.57 -11.33 -3.42
N LYS A 119 -6.56 -10.00 -3.46
CA LYS A 119 -7.69 -9.18 -3.91
C LYS A 119 -7.20 -8.02 -4.77
N ASN A 120 -7.89 -7.79 -5.87
CA ASN A 120 -7.74 -6.53 -6.61
C ASN A 120 -8.57 -5.46 -5.90
N LEU A 121 -7.96 -4.31 -5.66
CA LEU A 121 -8.59 -3.20 -4.96
C LEU A 121 -8.79 -2.02 -5.91
N GLU A 122 -9.83 -1.24 -5.64
CA GLU A 122 -10.05 0.03 -6.34
C GLU A 122 -9.36 1.16 -5.58
N LYS A 123 -8.62 2.02 -6.30
CA LYS A 123 -7.92 3.15 -5.70
C LYS A 123 -8.94 4.19 -5.22
N PRO A 124 -8.87 4.67 -3.96
CA PRO A 124 -9.77 5.71 -3.48
C PRO A 124 -9.54 7.03 -4.23
N TYR A 125 -10.63 7.76 -4.52
CA TYR A 125 -10.59 9.04 -5.22
C TYR A 125 -10.60 10.23 -4.27
N CYS A 126 -9.48 10.95 -4.13
CA CYS A 126 -9.35 12.06 -3.16
C CYS A 126 -10.08 13.36 -3.57
N GLY A 127 -10.63 13.45 -4.79
CA GLY A 127 -11.19 14.68 -5.34
C GLY A 127 -10.17 15.45 -6.18
N THR A 128 -10.60 16.62 -6.70
CA THR A 128 -9.74 17.53 -7.46
C THR A 128 -9.48 18.80 -6.63
N PRO A 129 -8.22 19.22 -6.44
CA PRO A 129 -7.88 20.48 -5.78
C PRO A 129 -8.38 21.70 -6.58
N LEU A 130 -8.85 22.74 -5.88
CA LEU A 130 -9.25 24.02 -6.50
C LEU A 130 -8.06 24.74 -7.12
N LEU A 131 -6.91 24.68 -6.45
CA LEU A 131 -5.70 25.39 -6.84
C LEU A 131 -4.58 24.40 -7.15
N ARG A 132 -3.66 24.85 -8.01
CA ARG A 132 -2.39 24.18 -8.28
C ARG A 132 -1.27 25.21 -8.23
N ILE A 133 -0.06 24.75 -7.92
CA ILE A 133 1.13 25.58 -7.95
C ILE A 133 1.89 25.41 -9.27
N SER A 134 2.53 26.48 -9.74
CA SER A 134 3.44 26.42 -10.90
C SER A 134 4.66 25.55 -10.59
N LYS A 135 5.28 24.99 -11.64
CA LYS A 135 6.48 24.14 -11.50
C LYS A 135 7.65 24.82 -10.77
N ASN A 136 7.83 26.11 -10.97
CA ASN A 136 8.86 26.90 -10.30
C ASN A 136 8.45 27.40 -8.90
N GLY A 137 7.27 27.00 -8.40
CA GLY A 137 6.79 27.37 -7.07
C GLY A 137 6.41 28.84 -6.86
N SER A 138 6.42 29.67 -7.90
CA SER A 138 6.21 31.12 -7.78
C SER A 138 4.75 31.58 -7.92
N GLN A 139 3.86 30.74 -8.43
CA GLN A 139 2.51 31.14 -8.81
C GLN A 139 1.45 30.11 -8.41
N LEU A 140 0.34 30.58 -7.86
CA LEU A 140 -0.88 29.77 -7.72
C LEU A 140 -1.82 30.03 -8.89
N TRP A 141 -2.36 28.94 -9.43
CA TRP A 141 -3.30 28.91 -10.53
C TRP A 141 -4.57 28.20 -10.11
N ILE A 142 -5.71 28.62 -10.65
CA ILE A 142 -6.93 27.81 -10.58
C ILE A 142 -6.76 26.52 -11.40
N ASN A 143 -7.31 25.43 -10.87
CA ASN A 143 -7.16 24.08 -11.41
C ASN A 143 -8.49 23.47 -11.87
N VAL A 144 -9.57 24.25 -11.84
CA VAL A 144 -10.92 23.80 -12.19
C VAL A 144 -11.54 24.84 -13.12
N ASP A 145 -12.47 24.42 -13.97
CA ASP A 145 -13.26 25.33 -14.80
C ASP A 145 -14.55 25.76 -14.06
N GLU A 146 -15.39 26.59 -14.69
CA GLU A 146 -16.64 27.06 -14.11
C GLU A 146 -17.59 25.92 -13.72
N LYS A 147 -17.62 24.84 -14.53
CA LYS A 147 -18.43 23.65 -14.24
C LYS A 147 -17.91 22.92 -13.00
N GLY A 148 -16.59 22.78 -12.88
CA GLY A 148 -15.92 22.20 -11.72
C GLY A 148 -16.16 23.03 -10.46
N LEU A 149 -16.08 24.36 -10.57
CA LEU A 149 -16.34 25.28 -9.47
C LEU A 149 -17.76 25.11 -8.92
N LEU A 150 -18.75 25.09 -9.80
CA LEU A 150 -20.15 24.88 -9.42
C LEU A 150 -20.36 23.48 -8.83
N LYS A 151 -19.85 22.44 -9.48
CA LYS A 151 -20.05 21.05 -9.06
C LYS A 151 -19.42 20.74 -7.70
N MET A 152 -18.22 21.28 -7.43
CA MET A 152 -17.44 20.93 -6.24
C MET A 152 -17.66 21.86 -5.06
N TYR A 153 -17.95 23.14 -5.31
CA TYR A 153 -18.04 24.17 -4.27
C TYR A 153 -19.40 24.88 -4.23
N ASN A 154 -20.31 24.54 -5.15
CA ASN A 154 -21.61 25.20 -5.32
C ASN A 154 -21.49 26.72 -5.53
N VAL A 155 -20.41 27.16 -6.19
CA VAL A 155 -20.11 28.57 -6.49
C VAL A 155 -20.21 28.82 -7.99
N THR A 156 -20.91 29.89 -8.38
CA THR A 156 -21.07 30.29 -9.79
C THR A 156 -20.03 31.30 -10.25
N LYS A 157 -19.48 32.11 -9.33
CA LYS A 157 -18.57 33.22 -9.63
C LYS A 157 -17.35 33.21 -8.72
N LEU A 158 -16.16 33.41 -9.29
CA LEU A 158 -14.92 33.45 -8.51
C LEU A 158 -14.86 34.66 -7.57
N GLU A 159 -15.57 35.75 -7.93
CA GLU A 159 -15.64 36.98 -7.14
C GLU A 159 -16.31 36.76 -5.77
N ASP A 160 -17.10 35.70 -5.62
CA ASP A 160 -17.74 35.32 -4.36
C ASP A 160 -16.79 34.59 -3.41
N ILE A 161 -15.56 34.28 -3.86
CA ILE A 161 -14.55 33.55 -3.11
C ILE A 161 -13.44 34.51 -2.67
N LEU A 162 -13.24 34.60 -1.35
CA LEU A 162 -12.08 35.25 -0.75
C LEU A 162 -11.07 34.20 -0.32
N CYS A 163 -9.86 34.25 -0.87
CA CYS A 163 -8.78 33.36 -0.46
C CYS A 163 -7.72 34.10 0.33
N ILE A 164 -7.10 33.37 1.26
CA ILE A 164 -5.89 33.77 1.96
C ILE A 164 -4.86 32.67 1.80
N TYR A 165 -3.59 33.04 1.63
CA TYR A 165 -2.48 32.11 1.85
C TYR A 165 -1.68 32.55 3.06
N SER A 166 -1.26 31.59 3.88
CA SER A 166 -0.42 31.79 5.05
C SER A 166 0.89 31.03 4.85
N ILE A 167 2.01 31.75 4.96
CA ILE A 167 3.34 31.16 4.95
C ILE A 167 3.62 30.61 6.34
N PHE A 168 4.04 29.36 6.43
CA PHE A 168 4.32 28.73 7.71
C PHE A 168 5.69 28.05 7.73
N GLU A 169 6.24 27.94 8.94
CA GLU A 169 7.54 27.35 9.19
C GLU A 169 7.51 26.42 10.41
N ARG A 170 8.50 25.54 10.50
CA ARG A 170 8.65 24.60 11.61
C ARG A 170 9.10 25.35 12.85
N ARG A 171 8.40 25.14 13.97
CA ARG A 171 8.90 25.52 15.31
C ARG A 171 9.47 24.32 16.05
N LYS A 172 8.75 23.20 16.02
CA LYS A 172 9.11 21.88 16.56
C LYS A 172 8.40 20.79 15.74
N ASP A 173 8.70 19.53 15.98
CA ASP A 173 8.10 18.40 15.22
C ASP A 173 6.59 18.28 15.27
N PHE A 174 5.94 18.83 16.30
CA PHE A 174 4.49 18.83 16.45
C PHE A 174 3.86 20.22 16.29
N GLN A 175 4.66 21.23 15.98
CA GLN A 175 4.20 22.62 15.95
C GLN A 175 4.84 23.42 14.81
N ASN A 176 3.98 24.02 13.98
CA ASN A 176 4.35 25.02 13.01
C ASN A 176 3.80 26.39 13.44
N ILE A 177 4.47 27.46 13.03
CA ILE A 177 4.04 28.84 13.23
C ILE A 177 3.75 29.51 11.89
N ILE A 178 2.82 30.46 11.89
CA ILE A 178 2.51 31.28 10.72
C ILE A 178 3.42 32.50 10.76
N ARG A 179 4.16 32.73 9.68
CA ARG A 179 5.06 33.87 9.53
C ARG A 179 4.35 35.09 8.96
N ASP A 180 3.47 34.85 7.99
CA ASP A 180 2.83 35.90 7.20
C ASP A 180 1.55 35.37 6.54
N THR A 181 0.60 36.25 6.24
CA THR A 181 -0.71 35.92 5.66
C THR A 181 -1.13 36.99 4.66
N MET A 182 -1.50 36.57 3.45
CA MET A 182 -1.88 37.46 2.36
C MET A 182 -3.23 37.06 1.78
N ALA A 183 -4.12 38.03 1.60
CA ALA A 183 -5.38 37.85 0.90
C ALA A 183 -5.19 38.01 -0.61
N PHE A 184 -5.95 37.24 -1.39
CA PHE A 184 -5.95 37.31 -2.84
C PHE A 184 -7.31 36.92 -3.41
N LYS A 185 -7.55 37.33 -4.66
CA LYS A 185 -8.73 36.95 -5.43
C LYS A 185 -8.35 35.92 -6.49
N LEU A 186 -9.28 35.03 -6.82
CA LEU A 186 -9.10 34.04 -7.87
C LEU A 186 -9.37 34.66 -9.24
N SER A 187 -8.64 34.19 -10.24
CA SER A 187 -8.84 34.55 -11.65
C SER A 187 -8.54 33.36 -12.54
N TYR A 188 -9.34 33.16 -13.57
CA TYR A 188 -9.07 32.15 -14.61
C TYR A 188 -7.94 32.58 -15.57
N ARG A 189 -7.66 33.89 -15.65
CA ARG A 189 -6.72 34.46 -16.63
C ARG A 189 -5.37 34.81 -16.02
N GLU A 190 -5.36 35.18 -14.74
CA GLU A 190 -4.18 35.70 -14.07
C GLU A 190 -3.81 34.83 -12.86
N PRO A 191 -2.53 34.47 -12.72
CA PRO A 191 -2.05 33.77 -11.54
C PRO A 191 -1.91 34.70 -10.35
N VAL A 192 -1.86 34.09 -9.18
CA VAL A 192 -1.47 34.76 -7.94
C VAL A 192 0.03 34.58 -7.78
N ASN A 193 0.79 35.67 -7.92
CA ASN A 193 2.23 35.66 -7.66
C ASN A 193 2.48 35.55 -6.15
N LEU A 194 3.26 34.54 -5.76
CA LEU A 194 3.65 34.31 -4.38
C LEU A 194 4.81 35.24 -3.99
N LYS A 195 4.91 35.52 -2.69
CA LYS A 195 6.12 36.17 -2.14
C LYS A 195 7.34 35.30 -2.43
N LYS A 196 8.51 35.95 -2.54
CA LYS A 196 9.80 35.25 -2.54
C LYS A 196 10.03 34.57 -1.19
N ASP A 197 10.93 33.58 -1.17
CA ASP A 197 11.35 32.88 0.04
C ASP A 197 10.20 32.24 0.83
N VAL A 198 9.39 31.48 0.09
CA VAL A 198 8.30 30.66 0.61
C VAL A 198 8.68 29.20 0.41
N ASP A 199 8.86 28.46 1.51
CA ASP A 199 9.04 27.01 1.48
C ASP A 199 7.69 26.28 1.58
N PHE A 200 6.82 26.78 2.45
CA PHE A 200 5.53 26.15 2.73
C PHE A 200 4.43 27.19 2.83
N LEU A 201 3.31 26.92 2.18
CA LEU A 201 2.14 27.78 2.24
C LEU A 201 0.87 26.98 2.45
N ARG A 202 -0.04 27.52 3.26
CA ARG A 202 -1.40 27.01 3.47
C ARG A 202 -2.37 27.96 2.80
N VAL A 203 -3.27 27.45 1.97
CA VAL A 203 -4.36 28.25 1.40
C VAL A 203 -5.67 27.90 2.10
N GLU A 204 -6.48 28.92 2.36
CA GLU A 204 -7.86 28.79 2.80
C GLU A 204 -8.73 29.73 1.94
N CYS A 205 -9.83 29.22 1.40
CA CYS A 205 -10.77 30.00 0.61
C CYS A 205 -12.17 29.92 1.22
N TRP A 206 -12.82 31.07 1.29
CA TRP A 206 -14.06 31.29 2.02
C TRP A 206 -15.12 31.89 1.09
N ARG A 207 -16.37 31.52 1.32
CA ARG A 207 -17.56 32.15 0.73
C ARG A 207 -18.54 32.46 1.85
N GLU A 208 -18.94 33.72 2.00
CA GLU A 208 -19.91 34.14 3.03
C GLU A 208 -19.55 33.61 4.44
N ASN A 209 -18.26 33.64 4.80
CA ASN A 209 -17.69 33.11 6.05
C ASN A 209 -17.71 31.57 6.21
N VAL A 210 -18.01 30.81 5.17
CA VAL A 210 -17.88 29.34 5.14
C VAL A 210 -16.58 28.94 4.45
N LEU A 211 -15.76 28.12 5.11
CA LEU A 211 -14.53 27.56 4.52
C LEU A 211 -14.92 26.52 3.46
N ILE A 212 -14.65 26.81 2.19
CA ILE A 212 -15.00 25.93 1.07
C ILE A 212 -13.80 25.15 0.54
N TYR A 213 -12.59 25.64 0.75
CA TYR A 213 -11.37 24.98 0.28
C TYR A 213 -10.20 25.28 1.22
N GLN A 214 -9.39 24.26 1.47
CA GLN A 214 -8.11 24.39 2.15
C GLN A 214 -7.10 23.40 1.56
N ASP A 215 -5.85 23.82 1.47
CA ASP A 215 -4.75 23.00 0.94
C ASP A 215 -3.40 23.53 1.42
N CYS A 216 -2.34 22.75 1.26
CA CYS A 216 -0.98 23.25 1.44
C CYS A 216 -0.13 22.94 0.21
N PHE A 217 0.84 23.82 -0.05
CA PHE A 217 1.83 23.63 -1.11
C PHE A 217 3.24 23.67 -0.53
N TYR A 218 4.09 22.79 -1.05
CA TYR A 218 5.53 22.78 -0.82
C TYR A 218 6.23 23.42 -2.02
N VAL A 219 7.06 24.40 -1.75
CA VAL A 219 7.88 25.10 -2.74
C VAL A 219 9.33 24.91 -2.35
N LEU A 220 10.12 24.31 -3.23
CA LEU A 220 11.56 24.28 -3.00
C LEU A 220 12.12 25.66 -3.35
N ASN A 221 12.61 26.40 -2.35
CA ASN A 221 13.17 27.73 -2.60
C ASN A 221 14.34 27.67 -3.58
N GLY A 222 14.31 28.50 -4.63
CA GLY A 222 15.36 28.60 -5.63
C GLY A 222 16.72 29.01 -5.07
N THR A 223 16.79 29.69 -3.91
CA THR A 223 18.08 29.97 -3.25
C THR A 223 18.70 28.71 -2.66
N LYS A 224 17.91 27.84 -1.99
CA LYS A 224 18.38 26.52 -1.54
C LYS A 224 18.79 25.64 -2.72
N LEU A 225 18.13 25.80 -3.87
CA LEU A 225 18.50 25.14 -5.11
C LEU A 225 19.84 25.70 -5.63
N ASN A 226 19.99 27.02 -5.71
CA ASN A 226 21.20 27.68 -6.20
C ASN A 226 22.42 27.40 -5.32
N ASP A 227 22.28 27.49 -4.00
CA ASP A 227 23.30 27.10 -3.02
C ASP A 227 23.66 25.60 -3.09
N SER A 228 22.78 24.79 -3.69
CA SER A 228 23.02 23.37 -3.96
C SER A 228 23.50 23.08 -5.38
N THR A 229 23.44 24.04 -6.31
CA THR A 229 23.98 23.91 -7.66
C THR A 229 25.30 24.65 -7.85
N GLU A 230 25.64 25.57 -6.94
CA GLU A 230 26.85 26.41 -7.00
C GLU A 230 28.00 25.93 -6.08
N GLY A 231 28.00 24.66 -5.65
CA GLY A 231 28.97 24.19 -4.67
C GLY A 231 29.43 22.75 -4.87
N GLU A 232 30.29 22.54 -5.88
CA GLU A 232 31.52 21.73 -5.86
C GLU A 232 31.95 21.51 -7.32
N ASP A 233 32.97 22.26 -7.77
CA ASP A 233 33.63 22.08 -9.07
C ASP A 233 34.30 20.69 -9.19
N ASP A 234 34.45 19.99 -8.07
CA ASP A 234 34.83 18.59 -8.01
C ASP A 234 33.61 17.77 -7.58
N LYS A 235 32.87 17.17 -8.52
CA LYS A 235 32.07 15.99 -8.19
C LYS A 235 33.01 15.01 -7.50
N THR A 236 32.88 14.86 -6.20
CA THR A 236 33.68 13.87 -5.50
C THR A 236 33.28 12.51 -6.07
N ASN A 237 34.21 11.57 -6.23
CA ASN A 237 33.90 10.21 -6.68
C ASN A 237 33.13 9.40 -5.61
N ARG A 238 32.35 10.06 -4.75
CA ARG A 238 31.59 9.46 -3.67
C ARG A 238 30.23 9.02 -4.20
N LEU A 239 29.68 7.99 -3.55
CA LEU A 239 28.32 7.54 -3.82
C LEU A 239 27.35 8.26 -2.89
N SER A 240 26.25 8.73 -3.46
CA SER A 240 25.04 9.10 -2.73
C SER A 240 24.30 7.86 -2.24
N VAL A 241 23.52 8.01 -1.17
CA VAL A 241 22.78 6.91 -0.54
C VAL A 241 21.31 7.30 -0.42
N MET A 242 20.44 6.47 -0.96
CA MET A 242 18.99 6.60 -0.82
C MET A 242 18.41 5.34 -0.22
N ILE A 243 17.67 5.49 0.87
CA ILE A 243 16.89 4.40 1.48
C ILE A 243 15.42 4.66 1.18
N LEU A 244 14.81 3.81 0.37
CA LEU A 244 13.37 3.80 0.08
C LEU A 244 12.73 2.66 0.87
N VAL A 245 11.99 3.00 1.92
CA VAL A 245 11.31 2.03 2.78
C VAL A 245 9.84 1.93 2.39
N MET A 246 9.30 0.72 2.35
CA MET A 246 7.87 0.42 2.23
C MET A 246 7.47 -0.33 3.48
N ASP A 247 6.55 0.22 4.27
CA ASP A 247 6.13 -0.35 5.55
C ASP A 247 5.49 -1.74 5.40
N ALA A 248 5.79 -2.68 6.29
CA ALA A 248 5.06 -3.95 6.43
C ALA A 248 4.95 -4.81 5.16
N LEU A 249 5.93 -4.71 4.24
CA LEU A 249 5.96 -5.46 3.00
C LEU A 249 6.98 -6.61 3.08
N SER A 250 6.55 -7.86 2.87
CA SER A 250 7.46 -9.02 2.76
C SER A 250 8.04 -9.13 1.36
N HIS A 251 9.15 -9.86 1.20
CA HIS A 251 9.76 -10.06 -0.12
C HIS A 251 8.79 -10.76 -1.08
N MET A 252 8.08 -11.78 -0.62
CA MET A 252 7.07 -12.46 -1.43
C MET A 252 5.87 -11.55 -1.74
N ASN A 253 5.44 -10.67 -0.81
CA ASN A 253 4.35 -9.75 -1.10
C ASN A 253 4.74 -8.64 -2.07
N PHE A 254 6.00 -8.19 -2.04
CA PHE A 254 6.56 -7.31 -3.06
C PHE A 254 6.45 -7.95 -4.46
N LEU A 255 6.85 -9.22 -4.61
CA LEU A 255 6.73 -9.94 -5.89
C LEU A 255 5.29 -10.13 -6.35
N ARG A 256 4.33 -10.27 -5.42
CA ARG A 256 2.90 -10.41 -5.75
C ARG A 256 2.24 -9.11 -6.15
N GLN A 257 2.47 -8.06 -5.37
CA GLN A 257 1.71 -6.82 -5.44
C GLN A 257 2.41 -5.75 -6.26
N MET A 258 3.73 -5.85 -6.46
CA MET A 258 4.52 -4.90 -7.23
C MET A 258 5.33 -5.56 -8.37
N PRO A 259 4.68 -6.39 -9.23
CA PRO A 259 5.38 -7.16 -10.24
C PRO A 259 6.06 -6.28 -11.31
N GLU A 260 5.49 -5.14 -11.68
CA GLU A 260 6.11 -4.27 -12.71
C GLU A 260 7.41 -3.64 -12.17
N THR A 261 7.42 -3.22 -10.91
CA THR A 261 8.60 -2.69 -10.22
C THR A 261 9.67 -3.76 -10.05
N ALA A 262 9.28 -4.94 -9.57
CA ALA A 262 10.21 -6.07 -9.41
C ALA A 262 10.87 -6.45 -10.75
N GLN A 263 10.08 -6.51 -11.82
CA GLN A 263 10.59 -6.78 -13.16
C GLN A 263 11.56 -5.71 -13.64
N PHE A 264 11.24 -4.43 -13.45
CA PHE A 264 12.14 -3.34 -13.86
C PHE A 264 13.47 -3.39 -13.10
N ILE A 265 13.45 -3.60 -11.79
CA ILE A 265 14.70 -3.75 -11.01
C ILE A 265 15.51 -4.92 -11.57
N LYS A 266 14.86 -6.07 -11.81
CA LYS A 266 15.53 -7.27 -12.29
C LYS A 266 16.15 -7.13 -13.69
N GLN A 267 15.46 -6.44 -14.60
CA GLN A 267 15.80 -6.41 -16.02
C GLN A 267 16.58 -5.16 -16.44
N ASN A 268 16.43 -4.06 -15.71
CA ASN A 268 16.94 -2.75 -16.12
C ASN A 268 17.99 -2.18 -15.17
N LEU A 269 18.10 -2.69 -13.93
CA LEU A 269 19.04 -2.17 -12.94
C LEU A 269 20.07 -3.23 -12.55
N SER A 270 21.31 -2.80 -12.40
CA SER A 270 22.32 -3.56 -11.65
C SER A 270 21.90 -3.58 -10.19
N HIS A 271 21.54 -4.75 -9.67
CA HIS A 271 21.01 -4.87 -8.31
C HIS A 271 21.52 -6.13 -7.62
N VAL A 272 21.52 -6.08 -6.28
CA VAL A 272 21.75 -7.23 -5.41
C VAL A 272 20.56 -7.35 -4.47
N GLU A 273 19.93 -8.52 -4.49
CA GLU A 273 18.90 -8.89 -3.53
C GLU A 273 19.56 -9.49 -2.28
N PHE A 274 19.24 -8.95 -1.10
CA PHE A 274 19.80 -9.40 0.18
C PHE A 274 18.96 -10.53 0.74
N PHE A 275 19.14 -11.68 0.11
CA PHE A 275 18.57 -12.92 0.54
C PHE A 275 18.95 -13.25 1.99
N GLY A 276 17.94 -13.57 2.81
CA GLY A 276 18.12 -13.84 4.24
C GLY A 276 18.15 -12.62 5.13
N TYR A 277 17.96 -11.42 4.58
CA TYR A 277 17.64 -10.26 5.40
C TYR A 277 16.36 -10.53 6.19
N ASN A 278 16.44 -10.35 7.50
CA ASN A 278 15.36 -10.65 8.44
C ASN A 278 15.18 -9.46 9.39
N LYS A 279 13.95 -9.28 9.87
CA LYS A 279 13.68 -8.30 10.91
C LYS A 279 14.42 -8.65 12.21
N VAL A 280 14.83 -7.63 12.94
CA VAL A 280 15.53 -7.76 14.23
C VAL A 280 14.53 -8.07 15.35
N ASP A 281 13.38 -7.42 15.32
CA ASP A 281 12.34 -7.49 16.34
C ASP A 281 10.95 -7.26 15.69
N VAL A 282 9.89 -7.31 16.49
CA VAL A 282 8.51 -7.39 16.02
C VAL A 282 8.03 -6.14 15.31
N ASN A 283 8.44 -4.96 15.76
CA ASN A 283 7.88 -3.67 15.33
C ASN A 283 8.90 -2.83 14.55
N THR A 284 8.41 -1.82 13.83
CA THR A 284 9.22 -0.93 13.01
C THR A 284 10.40 -0.28 13.73
N PHE A 285 10.15 0.33 14.90
CA PHE A 285 11.17 1.11 15.61
C PHE A 285 12.47 0.32 15.85
N PRO A 286 12.47 -0.85 16.51
CA PRO A 286 13.70 -1.63 16.71
C PRO A 286 14.36 -2.10 15.40
N ASN A 287 13.61 -2.33 14.33
CA ASN A 287 14.16 -2.74 13.04
C ASN A 287 14.88 -1.59 12.33
N LEU A 288 14.22 -0.45 12.16
CA LEU A 288 14.79 0.70 11.46
C LEU A 288 15.83 1.44 12.31
N ILE A 289 15.68 1.51 13.63
CA ILE A 289 16.66 2.22 14.45
C ILE A 289 18.02 1.51 14.44
N GLN A 290 18.04 0.18 14.37
CA GLN A 290 19.28 -0.57 14.27
C GLN A 290 19.95 -0.36 12.91
N LEU A 291 19.18 -0.28 11.82
CA LEU A 291 19.72 0.12 10.51
C LEU A 291 20.35 1.52 10.57
N LEU A 292 19.67 2.47 11.22
CA LEU A 292 20.06 3.87 11.21
C LEU A 292 21.13 4.25 12.22
N THR A 293 21.41 3.40 13.21
CA THR A 293 22.38 3.70 14.28
C THR A 293 23.45 2.63 14.46
N GLY A 294 23.24 1.43 13.90
CA GLY A 294 24.04 0.25 14.20
C GLY A 294 23.78 -0.34 15.60
N LEU A 295 22.82 0.20 16.36
CA LEU A 295 22.58 -0.14 17.76
C LEU A 295 21.18 -0.74 17.95
N LYS A 296 21.07 -1.75 18.82
CA LYS A 296 19.77 -2.22 19.31
C LYS A 296 19.14 -1.14 20.19
N THR A 297 17.82 -1.11 20.31
CA THR A 297 17.08 -0.14 21.15
C THR A 297 17.63 0.01 22.57
N LYS A 298 18.02 -1.11 23.21
CA LYS A 298 18.62 -1.09 24.56
C LYS A 298 19.98 -0.36 24.59
N GLN A 299 20.81 -0.59 23.58
CA GLN A 299 22.14 0.05 23.47
C GLN A 299 22.01 1.52 23.10
N LEU A 300 21.04 1.88 22.26
CA LEU A 300 20.78 3.27 21.87
C LEU A 300 20.53 4.18 23.08
N SER A 301 19.87 3.64 24.11
CA SER A 301 19.55 4.38 25.35
C SER A 301 20.79 4.81 26.14
N GLU A 302 21.97 4.24 25.84
CA GLU A 302 23.26 4.65 26.41
C GLU A 302 23.81 5.92 25.75
N PHE A 303 23.37 6.24 24.52
CA PHE A 303 23.85 7.37 23.72
C PHE A 303 22.87 8.54 23.71
N CYS A 304 21.57 8.27 23.82
CA CYS A 304 20.55 9.32 23.86
C CYS A 304 19.33 8.88 24.67
N ASN A 305 18.57 9.87 25.15
CA ASN A 305 17.30 9.61 25.81
C ASN A 305 16.18 9.39 24.78
N ILE A 306 15.85 8.12 24.52
CA ILE A 306 14.77 7.74 23.61
C ILE A 306 13.36 8.11 24.12
N SER A 307 13.23 8.53 25.38
CA SER A 307 11.98 9.01 25.97
C SER A 307 11.82 10.54 25.89
N SER A 308 12.75 11.24 25.25
CA SER A 308 12.67 12.67 24.96
C SER A 308 12.93 12.93 23.47
N GLU A 309 13.17 14.19 23.09
CA GLU A 309 13.56 14.49 21.72
C GLU A 309 14.88 13.77 21.34
N MET A 310 14.90 13.17 20.15
CA MET A 310 15.97 12.29 19.67
C MET A 310 17.11 13.06 18.96
N ASP A 311 17.23 14.36 19.25
CA ASP A 311 18.24 15.24 18.68
C ASP A 311 19.67 14.78 18.93
N ASP A 312 19.92 14.03 20.00
CA ASP A 312 21.27 13.57 20.39
C ASP A 312 21.56 12.13 19.93
N CYS A 313 20.57 11.39 19.42
CA CYS A 313 20.77 10.02 18.98
C CYS A 313 21.74 9.93 17.78
N PRO A 314 22.66 8.95 17.73
CA PRO A 314 23.69 8.83 16.70
C PRO A 314 23.13 8.28 15.38
N ILE A 315 22.18 8.99 14.79
CA ILE A 315 21.51 8.59 13.56
C ILE A 315 22.42 8.88 12.35
N ILE A 316 22.55 7.90 11.44
CA ILE A 316 23.56 7.86 10.36
C ILE A 316 23.58 9.09 9.47
N TRP A 317 22.45 9.75 9.23
CA TRP A 317 22.40 10.96 8.42
C TRP A 317 23.25 12.10 9.01
N LYS A 318 23.52 12.10 10.33
CA LYS A 318 24.41 13.08 10.95
C LYS A 318 25.86 12.91 10.48
N GLN A 319 26.32 11.67 10.37
CA GLN A 319 27.65 11.37 9.84
C GLN A 319 27.77 11.76 8.36
N PHE A 320 26.73 11.49 7.57
CA PHE A 320 26.65 11.98 6.19
C PHE A 320 26.70 13.52 6.16
N LYS A 321 25.94 14.19 7.03
CA LYS A 321 25.93 15.66 7.12
C LYS A 321 27.31 16.22 7.47
N GLU A 322 28.00 15.62 8.44
CA GLU A 322 29.37 15.99 8.83
C GLU A 322 30.38 15.75 7.69
N ALA A 323 30.16 14.72 6.86
CA ALA A 323 30.97 14.43 5.69
C ALA A 323 30.69 15.36 4.47
N GLY A 324 29.79 16.34 4.62
CA GLY A 324 29.44 17.32 3.58
C GLY A 324 28.22 16.95 2.75
N TYR A 325 27.62 15.77 2.97
CA TYR A 325 26.42 15.37 2.24
C TYR A 325 25.24 16.23 2.68
N LYS A 326 24.34 16.42 1.74
CA LYS A 326 23.04 17.03 2.00
C LYS A 326 22.06 15.93 2.38
N THR A 327 21.14 16.24 3.27
CA THR A 327 20.31 15.21 3.92
C THR A 327 18.83 15.44 3.69
N ALA A 328 18.09 14.38 3.36
CA ALA A 328 16.63 14.45 3.21
C ALA A 328 15.93 13.33 3.98
N TYR A 329 14.82 13.66 4.64
CA TYR A 329 13.98 12.69 5.33
C TYR A 329 12.49 13.00 5.12
N GLY A 330 11.69 11.96 4.83
CA GLY A 330 10.25 12.10 4.73
C GLY A 330 9.46 10.80 4.83
N GLU A 331 8.29 10.91 5.46
CA GLU A 331 7.31 9.84 5.64
C GLU A 331 5.93 10.36 5.27
N ASP A 332 5.07 9.55 4.66
CA ASP A 332 3.75 9.98 4.19
C ASP A 332 2.69 10.02 5.31
N VAL A 333 2.67 9.06 6.26
CA VAL A 333 1.63 8.96 7.30
C VAL A 333 2.09 9.54 8.64
N GLN A 334 1.77 10.81 8.88
CA GLN A 334 2.34 11.60 10.01
C GLN A 334 2.04 11.08 11.42
N TYR A 335 0.99 10.27 11.58
CA TYR A 335 0.62 9.68 12.87
C TYR A 335 1.40 8.40 13.20
N LEU A 336 1.96 7.70 12.21
CA LEU A 336 2.64 6.40 12.35
C LEU A 336 4.15 6.49 12.04
N THR A 337 4.72 7.67 12.20
CA THR A 337 6.10 7.99 11.82
C THR A 337 7.12 7.43 12.82
N LEU A 338 8.33 7.11 12.34
CA LEU A 338 9.37 6.40 13.10
C LEU A 338 9.70 7.08 14.42
N PHE A 339 9.86 8.40 14.39
CA PHE A 339 10.34 9.17 15.54
C PHE A 339 9.23 9.88 16.31
N GLN A 340 7.97 9.79 15.88
CA GLN A 340 6.87 10.52 16.50
C GLN A 340 5.69 9.64 16.91
N TYR A 341 5.67 8.36 16.54
CA TYR A 341 4.72 7.40 17.11
C TYR A 341 5.12 7.08 18.56
N ALA A 342 4.37 7.63 19.52
CA ALA A 342 4.61 7.52 20.96
C ALA A 342 5.98 8.04 21.43
N LEU A 343 6.56 8.98 20.67
CA LEU A 343 7.88 9.58 20.90
C LEU A 343 7.83 11.09 20.65
N ASP A 344 8.81 11.83 21.17
CA ASP A 344 8.83 13.31 21.11
C ASP A 344 9.46 13.88 19.82
N GLY A 345 9.90 13.02 18.89
CA GLY A 345 10.51 13.44 17.63
C GLY A 345 11.79 14.22 17.86
N PHE A 346 11.91 15.35 17.15
CA PHE A 346 13.07 16.22 17.19
C PHE A 346 12.68 17.64 17.61
N LYS A 347 13.56 18.30 18.35
CA LYS A 347 13.50 19.72 18.65
C LYS A 347 14.08 20.53 17.51
N LYS A 348 15.27 20.18 17.02
CA LYS A 348 15.92 20.76 15.84
C LYS A 348 15.47 20.02 14.58
N GLN A 349 15.62 20.65 13.41
CA GLN A 349 15.34 19.96 12.16
C GLN A 349 16.41 18.87 11.94
N PRO A 350 16.04 17.60 11.72
CA PRO A 350 17.00 16.50 11.71
C PRO A 350 17.83 16.40 10.41
N THR A 351 17.32 16.94 9.31
CA THR A 351 17.92 16.89 7.96
C THR A 351 17.77 18.24 7.24
N ASP A 352 18.51 18.47 6.16
CA ASP A 352 18.43 19.71 5.37
C ASP A 352 17.03 19.90 4.74
N PHE A 353 16.50 18.81 4.19
CA PHE A 353 15.14 18.74 3.66
C PHE A 353 14.31 17.81 4.55
N TYR A 354 13.29 18.37 5.22
CA TYR A 354 12.46 17.63 6.15
C TYR A 354 10.97 17.74 5.83
N PHE A 355 10.41 16.67 5.27
CA PHE A 355 9.04 16.62 4.73
C PHE A 355 7.96 16.86 5.78
N ARG A 356 8.20 16.45 7.02
CA ARG A 356 7.21 16.47 8.12
C ARG A 356 6.58 17.85 8.30
N THR A 357 7.32 18.94 8.13
CA THR A 357 6.80 20.31 8.29
C THR A 357 5.57 20.53 7.40
N TYR A 358 5.67 20.14 6.13
CA TYR A 358 4.58 20.20 5.16
C TYR A 358 3.51 19.15 5.44
N ALA A 359 3.94 17.89 5.57
CA ALA A 359 3.04 16.76 5.68
C ALA A 359 2.18 16.81 6.96
N LEU A 360 2.70 17.33 8.07
CA LEU A 360 1.95 17.54 9.32
C LEU A 360 0.77 18.50 9.14
N LYS A 361 0.91 19.53 8.30
CA LYS A 361 -0.20 20.45 8.00
C LYS A 361 -1.23 19.78 7.11
N MET A 362 -0.80 19.07 6.07
CA MET A 362 -1.68 18.28 5.22
C MET A 362 -2.46 17.23 6.00
N ALA A 363 -1.80 16.55 6.93
CA ALA A 363 -2.41 15.55 7.81
C ALA A 363 -3.43 16.13 8.80
N LYS A 364 -3.67 17.44 8.85
CA LYS A 364 -4.82 18.03 9.57
C LYS A 364 -6.09 18.03 8.72
N PHE A 365 -5.97 17.89 7.40
CA PHE A 365 -7.08 17.83 6.46
C PHE A 365 -7.52 16.38 6.24
N LYS A 366 -7.67 15.58 7.29
CA LYS A 366 -7.97 14.14 7.14
C LYS A 366 -9.35 13.94 6.53
N TRP A 367 -9.40 13.38 5.33
CA TRP A 367 -10.64 13.01 4.64
C TRP A 367 -10.56 11.51 4.43
N TRP A 368 -11.53 10.78 4.99
CA TRP A 368 -11.65 9.32 4.89
C TRP A 368 -10.47 8.52 5.47
N ARG A 369 -10.70 8.06 6.69
CA ARG A 369 -9.82 7.11 7.37
C ARG A 369 -9.94 5.75 6.70
N ASP A 370 -8.79 5.13 6.40
CA ASP A 370 -8.70 3.74 5.96
C ASP A 370 -7.91 2.96 7.02
N LYS A 371 -8.65 2.30 7.92
CA LYS A 371 -8.09 1.60 9.10
C LYS A 371 -7.20 2.52 9.95
N ASN A 372 -5.91 2.25 10.11
CA ASN A 372 -4.96 3.10 10.85
C ASN A 372 -4.31 4.18 9.97
N THR A 373 -4.48 4.09 8.65
CA THR A 373 -4.00 5.07 7.67
C THR A 373 -5.14 5.97 7.18
N TYR A 374 -4.85 6.79 6.16
CA TYR A 374 -5.80 7.69 5.54
C TYR A 374 -5.72 7.54 4.03
N ALA A 375 -6.86 7.37 3.39
CA ALA A 375 -6.94 7.39 1.94
C ALA A 375 -6.61 8.78 1.39
N SER A 376 -6.84 9.86 2.15
CA SER A 376 -6.63 11.24 1.69
C SER A 376 -6.26 12.23 2.79
N TYR A 377 -5.33 13.12 2.46
CA TYR A 377 -5.07 14.38 3.14
C TYR A 377 -5.58 15.52 2.24
N GLY A 378 -6.75 16.05 2.59
CA GLY A 378 -7.49 17.01 1.79
C GLY A 378 -7.93 16.36 0.49
N LYS A 379 -7.39 16.87 -0.62
CA LYS A 379 -7.65 16.37 -1.97
C LYS A 379 -6.53 15.49 -2.55
N HIS A 380 -5.60 15.04 -1.70
CA HIS A 380 -4.40 14.35 -2.13
C HIS A 380 -4.20 13.01 -1.39
N PRO A 381 -3.79 11.93 -2.07
CA PRO A 381 -3.30 10.72 -1.40
C PRO A 381 -1.99 11.01 -0.65
N PRO A 382 -1.77 10.47 0.56
CA PRO A 382 -0.51 10.66 1.29
C PRO A 382 0.74 10.24 0.50
N LEU A 383 0.68 9.10 -0.20
CA LEU A 383 1.75 8.65 -1.09
C LEU A 383 2.16 9.73 -2.11
N GLU A 384 1.19 10.34 -2.79
CA GLU A 384 1.51 11.32 -3.84
C GLU A 384 2.19 12.57 -3.26
N LEU A 385 1.81 12.98 -2.04
CA LEU A 385 2.49 14.09 -1.36
C LEU A 385 3.98 13.79 -1.12
N LEU A 386 4.30 12.55 -0.70
CA LEU A 386 5.69 12.12 -0.52
C LEU A 386 6.42 12.02 -1.86
N LEU A 387 5.80 11.42 -2.88
CA LEU A 387 6.40 11.29 -4.20
C LEU A 387 6.65 12.64 -4.87
N ASP A 388 5.74 13.60 -4.74
CA ASP A 388 5.93 14.97 -5.23
C ASP A 388 7.06 15.68 -4.49
N TYR A 389 7.17 15.48 -3.18
CA TYR A 389 8.30 15.96 -2.41
C TYR A 389 9.64 15.40 -2.92
N ILE A 390 9.72 14.09 -3.19
CA ILE A 390 10.92 13.46 -3.75
C ILE A 390 11.21 14.00 -5.15
N ARG A 391 10.20 14.14 -6.02
CA ARG A 391 10.35 14.70 -7.37
C ARG A 391 10.89 16.12 -7.34
N ASN A 392 10.45 16.94 -6.38
CA ASN A 392 10.95 18.31 -6.21
C ASN A 392 12.41 18.36 -5.74
N LEU A 393 12.94 17.27 -5.18
CA LEU A 393 14.35 17.14 -4.79
C LEU A 393 15.24 16.57 -5.91
N VAL A 394 14.69 16.17 -7.06
CA VAL A 394 15.50 15.63 -8.18
C VAL A 394 16.62 16.57 -8.62
N PRO A 395 16.40 17.87 -8.86
CA PRO A 395 17.50 18.73 -9.27
C PRO A 395 18.60 18.76 -8.20
N PHE A 396 18.21 18.83 -6.93
CA PHE A 396 19.15 18.77 -5.81
C PHE A 396 19.98 17.46 -5.81
N MET A 397 19.34 16.30 -6.03
CA MET A 397 20.01 14.99 -6.12
C MET A 397 20.96 14.84 -7.31
N GLN A 398 20.75 15.60 -8.40
CA GLN A 398 21.61 15.53 -9.58
C GLN A 398 22.96 16.27 -9.40
N TYR A 399 23.00 17.26 -8.51
CA TYR A 399 24.13 18.18 -8.36
C TYR A 399 24.88 18.05 -7.04
N ASN A 400 24.43 17.21 -6.10
CA ASN A 400 25.04 17.09 -4.78
C ASN A 400 25.20 15.64 -4.36
N ASP A 401 26.23 15.36 -3.58
CA ASP A 401 26.28 14.16 -2.77
C ASP A 401 25.19 14.22 -1.68
N PHE A 402 24.35 13.17 -1.61
CA PHE A 402 23.22 13.16 -0.70
C PHE A 402 23.03 11.85 0.07
N PHE A 403 22.49 11.99 1.27
CA PHE A 403 21.86 10.90 2.01
C PHE A 403 20.37 11.19 2.08
N SER A 404 19.54 10.19 1.78
CA SER A 404 18.10 10.33 1.94
C SER A 404 17.44 9.08 2.50
N LEU A 405 16.41 9.30 3.32
CA LEU A 405 15.50 8.26 3.74
C LEU A 405 14.07 8.70 3.44
N PHE A 406 13.37 7.93 2.61
CA PHE A 406 11.97 8.14 2.33
C PHE A 406 11.19 6.88 2.63
N TRP A 407 10.06 7.02 3.32
CA TRP A 407 9.30 5.87 3.79
C TRP A 407 7.80 6.05 3.51
N THR A 408 7.25 5.13 2.74
CA THR A 408 5.81 5.05 2.47
C THR A 408 5.13 4.05 3.39
N ILE A 409 4.04 4.48 4.02
CA ILE A 409 3.24 3.75 5.01
C ILE A 409 1.80 3.53 4.49
N SER A 410 1.26 4.47 3.69
CA SER A 410 -0.20 4.57 3.45
C SER A 410 -0.84 3.42 2.67
N HIS A 411 -0.06 2.58 1.99
CA HIS A 411 -0.56 1.51 1.10
C HIS A 411 0.07 0.15 1.39
N SER A 412 0.55 -0.09 2.60
CA SER A 412 1.14 -1.39 2.93
C SER A 412 1.00 -1.79 4.39
N HIS A 413 0.91 -0.83 5.32
CA HIS A 413 0.84 -1.12 6.76
C HIS A 413 -0.39 -1.97 7.18
N ASP A 414 -1.60 -1.63 6.71
CA ASP A 414 -2.85 -2.23 7.21
C ASP A 414 -3.54 -3.21 6.26
N ASP A 415 -3.05 -3.36 5.03
CA ASP A 415 -3.70 -4.21 4.03
C ASP A 415 -2.71 -4.92 3.11
N LEU A 416 -2.77 -6.25 3.12
CA LEU A 416 -1.93 -7.16 2.33
C LEU A 416 -1.95 -6.86 0.82
N ASN A 417 -3.06 -6.34 0.29
CA ASN A 417 -3.28 -6.13 -1.14
C ASN A 417 -3.12 -4.68 -1.57
N SER A 418 -3.20 -3.72 -0.66
CA SER A 418 -2.98 -2.31 -0.97
C SER A 418 -1.61 -1.96 -1.60
N PRO A 419 -0.52 -2.76 -1.45
CA PRO A 419 0.75 -2.46 -2.11
C PRO A 419 0.67 -2.47 -3.65
N GLN A 420 -0.40 -3.01 -4.25
CA GLN A 420 -0.67 -2.86 -5.68
C GLN A 420 -0.74 -1.39 -6.13
N PHE A 421 -1.08 -0.48 -5.21
CA PHE A 421 -1.10 0.96 -5.48
C PHE A 421 0.30 1.61 -5.45
N LEU A 422 1.32 0.90 -4.95
CA LEU A 422 2.71 1.34 -4.94
C LEU A 422 3.44 0.98 -6.23
N ASP A 423 3.03 -0.08 -6.93
CA ASP A 423 3.78 -0.64 -8.07
C ASP A 423 4.11 0.42 -9.13
N LYS A 424 3.08 0.98 -9.75
CA LYS A 424 3.27 1.96 -10.83
C LYS A 424 3.93 3.27 -10.36
N PRO A 425 3.54 3.86 -9.20
CA PRO A 425 4.20 5.08 -8.71
C PRO A 425 5.69 4.89 -8.39
N ILE A 426 6.09 3.78 -7.75
CA ILE A 426 7.49 3.50 -7.42
C ILE A 426 8.29 3.19 -8.69
N LEU A 427 7.74 2.38 -9.62
CA LEU A 427 8.33 2.15 -10.94
C LEU A 427 8.63 3.47 -11.68
N ASN A 428 7.65 4.39 -11.69
CA ASN A 428 7.80 5.69 -12.35
C ASN A 428 8.86 6.56 -11.65
N LEU A 429 9.01 6.44 -10.34
CA LEU A 429 10.07 7.12 -9.59
C LEU A 429 11.45 6.57 -9.95
N LEU A 430 11.62 5.25 -9.99
CA LEU A 430 12.89 4.62 -10.40
C LEU A 430 13.26 4.98 -11.85
N LYS A 431 12.30 4.95 -12.77
CA LYS A 431 12.49 5.43 -14.16
C LYS A 431 12.85 6.91 -14.24
N LEU A 432 12.32 7.74 -13.33
CA LEU A 432 12.71 9.13 -13.23
C LEU A 432 14.16 9.26 -12.77
N PHE A 433 14.61 8.49 -11.78
CA PHE A 433 16.00 8.50 -11.34
C PHE A 433 16.97 8.01 -12.41
N ASP A 434 16.59 6.98 -13.16
CA ASP A 434 17.34 6.45 -14.29
C ASP A 434 17.52 7.52 -15.39
N ARG A 435 16.43 8.06 -15.93
CA ARG A 435 16.47 9.08 -16.99
C ARG A 435 17.12 10.41 -16.59
N THR A 436 17.29 10.66 -15.29
CA THR A 436 17.95 11.86 -14.74
C THR A 436 19.38 11.58 -14.28
N ASN A 437 19.91 10.38 -14.54
CA ASN A 437 21.26 9.93 -14.16
C ASN A 437 21.53 9.95 -12.65
N ILE A 438 20.50 9.98 -11.80
CA ILE A 438 20.66 9.88 -10.34
C ILE A 438 21.22 8.51 -9.98
N LEU A 439 20.75 7.45 -10.66
CA LEU A 439 21.23 6.08 -10.43
C LEU A 439 22.73 5.91 -10.71
N ASN A 440 23.34 6.78 -11.54
CA ASN A 440 24.74 6.69 -11.92
C ASN A 440 25.72 7.02 -10.80
N THR A 441 25.24 7.58 -9.69
CA THR A 441 26.10 7.96 -8.54
C THR A 441 25.41 7.68 -7.21
N THR A 442 24.35 6.86 -7.21
CA THR A 442 23.53 6.62 -6.02
C THR A 442 23.34 5.13 -5.80
N VAL A 443 23.63 4.66 -4.58
CA VAL A 443 23.13 3.36 -4.10
C VAL A 443 21.71 3.56 -3.58
N ILE A 444 20.73 2.90 -4.21
CA ILE A 444 19.35 2.90 -3.73
C ILE A 444 19.07 1.58 -3.03
N SER A 445 18.82 1.64 -1.72
CA SER A 445 18.29 0.54 -0.92
C SER A 445 16.77 0.59 -0.90
N LEU A 446 16.12 -0.21 -1.74
CA LEU A 446 14.67 -0.43 -1.70
C LEU A 446 14.37 -1.55 -0.69
N MET A 447 13.68 -1.25 0.39
CA MET A 447 13.51 -2.19 1.48
C MET A 447 12.19 -2.08 2.24
N SER A 448 11.96 -3.01 3.17
CA SER A 448 10.92 -2.94 4.22
C SER A 448 11.54 -3.14 5.60
N ASP A 449 10.81 -2.72 6.63
CA ASP A 449 11.16 -2.89 8.04
C ASP A 449 10.71 -4.26 8.60
N HIS A 450 9.56 -4.77 8.16
CA HIS A 450 9.03 -6.11 8.46
C HIS A 450 8.01 -6.54 7.39
N GLY A 451 7.49 -7.78 7.47
CA GLY A 451 6.39 -8.23 6.61
C GLY A 451 4.99 -7.88 7.15
N PHE A 452 3.94 -8.38 6.51
CA PHE A 452 2.56 -8.07 6.90
C PHE A 452 2.15 -8.84 8.17
N ARG A 453 1.66 -8.12 9.18
CA ARG A 453 1.43 -8.66 10.54
C ARG A 453 -0.04 -8.82 10.94
N MET A 454 -0.99 -8.58 10.05
CA MET A 454 -2.41 -8.51 10.41
C MET A 454 -3.26 -9.60 9.76
N GLY A 455 -4.40 -9.90 10.39
CA GLY A 455 -5.46 -10.73 9.84
C GLY A 455 -5.11 -12.21 9.64
N ASP A 456 -6.07 -12.95 9.07
CA ASP A 456 -6.00 -14.40 8.90
C ASP A 456 -4.84 -14.87 8.02
N TYR A 457 -4.30 -14.00 7.16
CA TYR A 457 -3.13 -14.32 6.36
C TYR A 457 -1.91 -14.58 7.23
N ARG A 458 -1.66 -13.74 8.25
CA ARG A 458 -0.53 -13.88 9.19
C ARG A 458 -0.57 -15.18 10.01
N LEU A 459 -1.76 -15.77 10.16
CA LEU A 459 -1.97 -17.05 10.86
C LEU A 459 -1.67 -18.28 9.99
N THR A 460 -1.44 -18.09 8.69
CA THR A 460 -0.99 -19.17 7.81
C THR A 460 0.51 -19.41 8.01
N HIS A 461 0.98 -20.64 7.73
CA HIS A 461 2.40 -20.96 7.85
C HIS A 461 3.29 -20.04 6.99
N GLN A 462 2.87 -19.75 5.76
CA GLN A 462 3.62 -18.84 4.89
C GLN A 462 3.53 -17.39 5.37
N GLY A 463 2.37 -16.92 5.83
CA GLY A 463 2.25 -15.55 6.36
C GLY A 463 3.08 -15.31 7.62
N GLU A 464 3.31 -16.34 8.44
CA GLU A 464 4.22 -16.26 9.58
C GLU A 464 5.68 -16.09 9.16
N LEU A 465 6.13 -16.84 8.15
CA LEU A 465 7.50 -16.73 7.63
C LEU A 465 7.71 -15.39 6.92
N GLU A 466 6.74 -14.97 6.11
CA GLU A 466 6.81 -13.71 5.37
C GLU A 466 6.84 -12.47 6.27
N ASP A 467 6.24 -12.52 7.46
CA ASP A 467 6.38 -11.47 8.47
C ASP A 467 7.85 -11.23 8.89
N MET A 468 8.67 -12.28 8.89
CA MET A 468 10.08 -12.22 9.29
C MET A 468 11.02 -11.78 8.15
N GLU A 469 10.58 -11.90 6.89
CA GLU A 469 11.39 -11.77 5.67
C GLU A 469 11.00 -10.53 4.82
N PRO A 470 11.31 -9.30 5.28
CA PRO A 470 11.19 -8.09 4.45
C PRO A 470 12.22 -8.11 3.29
N PRO A 471 11.89 -7.53 2.12
CA PRO A 471 12.86 -7.38 1.04
C PRO A 471 13.90 -6.31 1.40
N VAL A 472 15.12 -6.51 0.93
CA VAL A 472 16.15 -5.48 0.77
C VAL A 472 16.80 -5.71 -0.59
N ASN A 473 16.59 -4.76 -1.49
CA ASN A 473 17.18 -4.74 -2.83
C ASN A 473 18.03 -3.49 -2.95
N ASN A 474 19.35 -3.66 -3.06
CA ASN A 474 20.24 -2.54 -3.34
C ASN A 474 20.48 -2.49 -4.84
N SER A 475 20.05 -1.40 -5.47
CA SER A 475 20.46 -1.05 -6.83
C SER A 475 21.78 -0.30 -6.76
N PHE A 476 22.75 -0.74 -7.56
CA PHE A 476 24.07 -0.18 -7.70
C PHE A 476 24.25 0.39 -9.10
N THR A 477 25.20 1.30 -9.24
CA THR A 477 25.82 1.57 -10.52
C THR A 477 26.56 0.34 -11.05
N GLU A 478 26.77 0.28 -12.37
CA GLU A 478 27.72 -0.64 -13.05
C GLU A 478 29.20 -0.38 -12.66
N MET A 479 29.50 -0.21 -11.38
CA MET A 479 30.86 -0.01 -10.85
C MET A 479 31.42 -1.25 -10.14
N PHE A 480 30.82 -2.42 -10.33
CA PHE A 480 31.37 -3.71 -9.87
C PHE A 480 31.71 -4.63 -11.03
#